data_AF-A0A352YZV1-F1
#
_entry.id   AF-A0A352YZV1-F1
#
_cell.length_a   1.000
_cell.length_b   1.000
_cell.length_c   1.000
_cell.angle_alpha   90.00
_cell.angle_beta   90.00
_cell.angle_gamma   90.00
#
_symmetry.space_group_name_H-M   'P 1'
#
loop_
_entity.id
_entity.type
_entity.pdbx_description
1 polymer ?
#
loop_
_entity_poly.entity_id
_entity_poly.type
_entity_poly.pdbx_seq_one_letter_code
_entity_poly.pdbx_strand_id
1 'polypeptide(L)'
;MPSIIEGYNYDIFISYRQKDNKHNGWVTEFVNNLKGELESTFKEEISVYFDINPHDGLLETHDVDASLKEKLKCLVFIPIISRTYCDPKSFA
;
A
#
# COMPACT_ATOMS: atom_id res chain seq x y z
N MET A 1 -7.15 8.77 6.79
CA MET A 1 -7.04 9.11 8.22
C MET A 1 -5.57 9.16 8.58
N PRO A 2 -5.15 10.07 9.45
CA PRO A 2 -3.75 10.19 9.87
C PRO A 2 -3.31 8.98 10.71
N SER A 3 -2.01 8.68 10.69
CA SER A 3 -1.37 7.69 11.56
C SER A 3 -1.61 7.96 13.04
N ILE A 4 -1.58 6.90 13.85
CA ILE A 4 -1.66 6.96 15.31
C ILE A 4 -0.45 7.69 15.89
N ILE A 5 0.72 7.52 15.28
CA ILE A 5 1.95 8.21 15.68
C ILE A 5 2.13 9.48 14.85
N GLU A 6 2.33 10.61 15.55
CA GLU A 6 2.62 11.90 14.95
C GLU A 6 3.85 11.86 14.03
N GLY A 7 3.79 12.61 12.93
CA GLY A 7 4.86 12.67 11.92
C GLY A 7 4.78 11.62 10.81
N TYR A 8 3.85 10.67 10.93
CA TYR A 8 3.53 9.68 9.89
C TYR A 8 2.17 9.97 9.25
N ASN A 9 2.03 9.59 7.99
CA ASN A 9 0.81 9.79 7.21
C ASN A 9 -0.16 8.60 7.33
N TYR A 10 0.40 7.39 7.44
CA TYR A 10 -0.33 6.13 7.60
C TYR A 10 0.40 5.22 8.58
N ASP A 11 -0.31 4.33 9.26
CA ASP A 11 0.32 3.34 10.13
C ASP A 11 0.97 2.25 9.29
N ILE A 12 0.26 1.75 8.27
CA ILE A 12 0.73 0.70 7.38
C ILE A 12 0.69 1.17 5.94
N PHE A 13 1.79 0.99 5.21
CA PHE A 13 1.84 1.14 3.76
C PHE A 13 2.06 -0.22 3.10
N ILE A 14 1.13 -0.63 2.22
CA ILE A 14 1.22 -1.89 1.49
C ILE A 14 1.64 -1.60 0.05
N SER A 15 2.85 -2.02 -0.30
CA SER A 15 3.39 -1.94 -1.67
C SER A 15 3.11 -3.24 -2.40
N TYR A 16 2.48 -3.17 -3.57
CA TYR A 16 2.18 -4.34 -4.39
C TYR A 16 2.19 -4.00 -5.88
N ARG A 17 2.04 -4.99 -6.75
CA ARG A 17 1.84 -4.76 -8.19
C ARG A 17 0.39 -4.82 -8.59
N GLN A 18 -0.06 -3.83 -9.35
CA GLN A 18 -1.41 -3.81 -9.94
C GLN A 18 -1.74 -5.09 -10.73
N LYS A 19 -0.75 -5.70 -11.38
CA LYS A 19 -0.92 -6.96 -12.12
C LYS A 19 -1.34 -8.13 -11.23
N ASP A 20 -0.89 -8.16 -9.98
CA ASP A 20 -1.29 -9.19 -9.01
C ASP A 20 -2.76 -9.07 -8.63
N ASN A 21 -3.35 -7.89 -8.78
CA ASN A 21 -4.74 -7.61 -8.44
C ASN A 21 -5.67 -7.57 -9.66
N LYS A 22 -5.15 -7.86 -10.86
CA LYS A 22 -5.88 -7.67 -12.14
C LYS A 22 -7.04 -8.64 -12.37
N HIS A 23 -7.00 -9.84 -11.80
CA HIS A 23 -8.01 -10.88 -12.07
C HIS A 23 -8.84 -11.25 -10.85
N ASN A 24 -8.35 -12.16 -10.02
CA ASN A 24 -9.04 -12.64 -8.82
C ASN A 24 -8.99 -11.65 -7.66
N GLY A 25 -8.16 -10.62 -7.75
CA GLY A 25 -8.05 -9.59 -6.72
C GLY A 25 -7.43 -10.12 -5.41
N TRP A 26 -6.55 -11.12 -5.47
CA TRP A 26 -6.05 -11.78 -4.25
C TRP A 26 -5.33 -10.82 -3.30
N VAL A 27 -4.71 -9.76 -3.83
CA VAL A 27 -4.09 -8.73 -3.00
C VAL A 27 -5.16 -7.94 -2.24
N THR A 28 -6.25 -7.55 -2.91
CA THR A 28 -7.41 -6.93 -2.23
C THR A 28 -7.96 -7.85 -1.14
N GLU A 29 -8.10 -9.15 -1.41
CA GLU A 29 -8.58 -10.12 -0.42
C GLU A 29 -7.64 -10.20 0.79
N PHE A 30 -6.33 -10.30 0.55
CA PHE A 30 -5.32 -10.26 1.61
C PHE A 30 -5.42 -8.99 2.46
N VAL A 31 -5.54 -7.82 1.82
CA VAL A 31 -5.64 -6.53 2.52
C VAL A 31 -6.94 -6.44 3.33
N ASN A 32 -8.05 -6.96 2.82
CA ASN A 32 -9.33 -6.97 3.55
C ASN A 32 -9.26 -7.87 4.78
N ASN A 33 -8.67 -9.06 4.65
CA ASN A 33 -8.46 -9.95 5.78
C ASN A 33 -7.55 -9.29 6.83
N LEU A 34 -6.44 -8.67 6.40
CA LEU A 34 -5.55 -7.94 7.30
C LEU A 34 -6.29 -6.82 8.04
N LYS A 35 -7.09 -6.01 7.34
CA LYS A 35 -7.90 -4.95 7.97
C LYS A 35 -8.86 -5.52 9.01
N GLY A 36 -9.55 -6.62 8.71
CA GLY A 36 -10.44 -7.28 9.67
C GLY A 36 -9.74 -7.77 10.93
N GLU A 37 -8.54 -8.33 10.79
CA GLU A 37 -7.71 -8.75 11.94
C GLU A 37 -7.22 -7.54 12.76
N LEU A 38 -6.81 -6.45 12.10
CA LEU A 38 -6.39 -5.21 12.76
C LEU A 38 -7.56 -4.59 13.55
N GLU A 39 -8.74 -4.48 12.94
CA GLU A 39 -9.96 -3.96 13.56
C GLU A 39 -10.43 -4.82 14.75
N SER A 40 -10.20 -6.13 14.70
CA SER A 40 -10.56 -7.06 15.78
C SER A 40 -9.54 -7.07 16.92
N THR A 41 -8.28 -6.72 16.63
CA THR A 41 -7.17 -6.81 17.59
C THR A 41 -6.98 -5.51 18.37
N PHE A 42 -7.08 -4.36 17.69
CA PHE A 42 -6.80 -3.05 18.26
C PHE A 42 -8.09 -2.30 18.60
N LYS A 43 -8.05 -1.46 19.64
CA LYS A 43 -9.18 -0.57 19.95
C LYS A 43 -9.14 0.69 19.10
N GLU A 44 -7.93 1.10 18.75
CA GLU A 44 -7.62 2.20 17.87
C GLU A 44 -7.80 1.80 16.41
N GLU A 45 -8.21 2.74 15.57
CA GLU A 45 -8.29 2.52 14.13
C GLU A 45 -6.89 2.57 13.51
N ILE A 46 -6.46 1.45 12.91
CA ILE A 46 -5.16 1.35 12.23
C ILE A 46 -5.32 1.78 10.77
N SER A 47 -4.64 2.87 10.37
CA SER A 47 -4.69 3.37 9.01
C SER A 47 -3.81 2.54 8.05
N VAL A 48 -4.44 1.93 7.04
CA VAL A 48 -3.75 1.13 6.01
C VAL A 48 -3.85 1.81 4.65
N TYR A 49 -2.71 2.19 4.09
CA TYR A 49 -2.61 2.66 2.71
C TYR A 49 -2.41 1.47 1.76
N PHE A 50 -3.35 1.34 0.82
CA PHE A 50 -3.37 0.33 -0.24
C PHE A 50 -3.80 1.01 -1.53
N ASP A 51 -2.90 1.05 -2.52
CA ASP A 51 -3.11 1.79 -3.76
C ASP A 51 -4.04 1.03 -4.74
N ILE A 52 -5.35 1.18 -4.57
CA ILE A 52 -6.36 0.47 -5.38
C ILE A 52 -6.48 1.06 -6.80
N ASN A 53 -6.05 2.31 -7.02
CA ASN A 53 -6.31 3.01 -8.26
C ASN A 53 -5.09 2.97 -9.20
N PRO A 54 -5.16 2.25 -10.35
CA PRO A 54 -4.09 2.26 -11.33
C PRO A 54 -3.84 3.64 -11.96
N HIS A 55 -4.75 4.60 -11.78
CA HIS A 55 -4.65 5.99 -12.25
C HIS A 55 -4.14 6.98 -11.19
N ASP A 56 -4.22 6.65 -9.89
CA ASP A 56 -3.66 7.45 -8.79
C ASP A 56 -2.19 7.07 -8.53
N GLY A 57 -1.79 5.91 -9.07
CA GLY A 57 -0.43 5.45 -9.13
C GLY A 57 0.37 6.25 -10.13
N LEU A 58 1.10 7.25 -9.62
CA LEU A 58 2.47 7.60 -10.03
C LEU A 58 2.72 8.03 -11.50
N LEU A 59 1.69 8.03 -12.36
CA LEU A 59 1.83 8.22 -13.80
C LEU A 59 1.79 9.68 -14.26
N GLU A 60 1.40 10.63 -13.40
CA GLU A 60 1.23 12.04 -13.83
C GLU A 60 2.37 12.97 -13.40
N THR A 61 3.32 12.51 -12.58
CA THR A 61 4.52 13.30 -12.29
C THR A 61 5.75 12.48 -12.61
N HIS A 62 6.68 13.02 -13.39
CA HIS A 62 7.96 12.40 -13.74
C HIS A 62 8.89 12.18 -12.51
N ASP A 63 8.33 12.23 -11.30
CA ASP A 63 9.00 12.20 -10.02
C ASP A 63 8.22 11.26 -9.08
N VAL A 64 8.25 9.98 -9.46
CA VAL A 64 7.76 8.83 -8.67
C VAL A 64 8.30 8.90 -7.24
N ASP A 65 9.55 9.34 -7.08
CA ASP A 65 10.18 9.57 -5.79
C ASP A 65 9.47 10.67 -4.99
N ALA A 66 9.16 11.82 -5.58
CA ALA A 66 8.48 12.91 -4.87
C ALA A 66 7.08 12.51 -4.37
N SER A 67 6.31 11.81 -5.19
CA SER A 67 4.93 11.39 -4.85
C SER A 67 4.87 10.20 -3.89
N LEU A 68 5.88 9.32 -3.89
CA LEU A 68 6.02 8.24 -2.90
C LEU A 68 6.63 8.72 -1.58
N LYS A 69 7.52 9.72 -1.58
CA LYS A 69 8.27 10.14 -0.39
C LYS A 69 7.37 10.52 0.78
N GLU A 70 6.25 11.18 0.51
CA GLU A 70 5.28 11.50 1.56
C GLU A 70 4.47 10.28 1.98
N LYS A 71 4.04 9.44 1.03
CA LYS A 71 3.26 8.23 1.32
C LYS A 71 4.07 7.15 2.07
N LEU A 72 5.40 7.13 1.86
CA LEU A 72 6.35 6.25 2.54
C LEU A 72 6.65 6.67 3.98
N LYS A 73 6.18 7.84 4.44
CA LYS A 73 6.15 8.16 5.87
C LYS A 73 5.06 7.33 6.56
N CYS A 74 5.33 6.04 6.70
CA CYS A 74 4.52 5.07 7.42
C CYS A 74 5.31 4.39 8.54
N LEU A 75 4.60 3.81 9.51
CA LEU A 75 5.23 3.08 10.61
C LEU A 75 5.70 1.70 10.17
N VAL A 76 4.87 1.02 9.40
CA VAL A 76 5.12 -0.33 8.92
C VAL A 76 4.98 -0.35 7.40
N PHE A 77 6.03 -0.79 6.72
CA PHE A 77 6.03 -1.00 5.28
C PHE A 77 5.91 -2.49 4.97
N ILE A 78 4.91 -2.88 4.19
CA ILE A 78 4.64 -4.27 3.79
C ILE A 78 4.78 -4.39 2.27
N PRO A 79 5.90 -4.91 1.75
CA PRO A 79 6.02 -5.24 0.34
C PRO A 79 5.42 -6.62 0.06
N ILE A 80 4.44 -6.68 -0.83
CA ILE A 80 3.87 -7.92 -1.35
C ILE A 80 4.76 -8.41 -2.48
N ILE A 81 5.69 -9.30 -2.12
CA ILE A 81 6.67 -9.86 -3.03
C ILE A 81 6.03 -10.95 -3.89
N SER A 82 5.76 -10.61 -5.14
CA SER A 82 5.30 -11.54 -6.17
C SER A 82 6.31 -11.64 -7.32
N ARG A 83 6.07 -12.57 -8.25
CA ARG A 83 6.85 -12.65 -9.49
C ARG A 83 6.76 -11.37 -10.32
N THR A 84 5.62 -10.68 -10.30
CA THR A 84 5.45 -9.44 -11.05
C THR A 84 6.04 -8.24 -10.30
N TYR A 85 6.11 -8.30 -8.97
CA TYR A 85 6.79 -7.31 -8.13
C TYR A 85 8.28 -7.26 -8.43
N CYS A 86 8.92 -8.44 -8.48
CA CYS A 86 10.35 -8.57 -8.75
C CYS A 86 10.73 -8.47 -10.23
N ASP A 87 9.81 -8.17 -11.15
CA ASP A 87 10.14 -8.03 -12.57
C ASP A 87 10.97 -6.75 -12.79
N PRO A 88 12.26 -6.86 -13.15
CA PRO A 88 13.16 -5.72 -13.31
C PRO A 88 12.80 -4.85 -14.53
N LYS A 89 11.93 -5.36 -15.43
CA LYS A 89 11.41 -4.60 -16.58
C LYS A 89 10.13 -3.83 -16.26
N SER A 90 9.53 -4.10 -15.11
CA SER A 90 8.35 -3.41 -14.66
C SER A 90 8.81 -2.21 -13.82
N PHE A 91 8.59 -1.00 -14.31
CA PHE A 91 8.73 0.21 -13.50
C PHE A 91 7.46 0.38 -12.66
N ALA A 92 7.62 0.89 -11.43
CA ALA A 92 6.50 1.16 -10.53
C ALA A 92 5.58 2.24 -11.11
#